data_AF-A0A9D5NHE8-F1
#
_entry.id   AF-A0A9D5NHE8-F1
#
_cell.length_a   1.000
_cell.length_b   1.000
_cell.length_c   1.000
_cell.angle_alpha   90.00
_cell.angle_beta   90.00
_cell.angle_gamma   90.00
#
_symmetry.space_group_name_H-M   'P 1'
#
loop_
_entity.id
_entity.type
_entity.pdbx_description
1 polymer ?
#
loop_
_entity_poly.entity_id
_entity_poly.type
_entity_poly.pdbx_seq_one_letter_code
_entity_poly.pdbx_strand_id
1 'polypeptide(L)'
;MKNKKLNKFFWYVFLILFMAFTTLYTAGRAGYYEYTQNQKKIFTEEQIKKFEEDVFLGKEVDINDYLVVKENFQDEKKRLGLKASEFIGVYTKIGIDKIFKMLAKLVEN
;
A
#
# COMPACT_ATOMS: atom_id res chain seq x y z
N MET A 1 17.07 -13.82 -38.15
CA MET A 1 16.98 -12.71 -37.17
C MET A 1 15.94 -13.04 -36.10
N LYS A 2 16.31 -13.76 -35.03
CA LYS A 2 15.38 -14.12 -33.95
C LYS A 2 15.10 -12.88 -33.07
N ASN A 3 13.86 -12.42 -33.12
CA ASN A 3 13.08 -11.85 -32.01
C ASN A 3 13.57 -10.54 -31.33
N LYS A 4 13.82 -9.47 -32.10
CA LYS A 4 14.04 -8.11 -31.55
C LYS A 4 12.89 -7.58 -30.66
N LYS A 5 11.64 -8.07 -30.82
CA LYS A 5 10.48 -7.62 -30.03
C LYS A 5 10.44 -8.21 -28.60
N LEU A 6 10.83 -9.47 -28.42
CA LEU A 6 10.92 -10.12 -27.10
C LEU A 6 11.96 -9.45 -26.20
N ASN A 7 13.08 -9.01 -26.79
CA ASN A 7 14.14 -8.32 -26.05
C ASN A 7 13.69 -6.95 -25.51
N LYS A 8 12.83 -6.23 -26.24
CA LYS A 8 12.26 -4.95 -25.78
C LYS A 8 11.26 -5.15 -24.64
N PHE A 9 10.36 -6.13 -24.74
CA PHE A 9 9.41 -6.44 -23.67
C PHE A 9 10.11 -6.88 -22.38
N PHE A 10 11.08 -7.79 -22.49
CA PHE A 10 11.91 -8.18 -21.35
C PHE A 10 12.63 -6.98 -20.72
N TRP A 11 13.18 -6.09 -21.55
CA TRP A 11 13.80 -4.86 -21.07
C TRP A 11 12.83 -3.94 -20.33
N TYR A 12 11.59 -3.77 -20.81
CA TYR A 12 10.57 -2.99 -20.09
C TYR A 12 10.21 -3.62 -18.74
N VAL A 13 10.01 -4.93 -18.68
CA VAL A 13 9.72 -5.65 -17.43
C VAL A 13 10.90 -5.53 -16.46
N PHE A 14 12.13 -5.71 -16.94
CA PHE A 14 13.34 -5.53 -16.15
C PHE A 14 13.46 -4.11 -15.60
N LEU A 15 13.16 -3.09 -16.42
CA LEU A 15 13.25 -1.68 -16.02
C LEU A 15 12.21 -1.31 -14.96
N ILE A 16 10.98 -1.85 -15.07
CA ILE A 16 9.94 -1.70 -14.04
C ILE A 16 10.38 -2.37 -12.73
N LEU A 17 10.88 -3.60 -12.79
CA LEU A 17 11.38 -4.32 -11.61
C LEU A 17 12.57 -3.60 -10.97
N PHE A 18 13.48 -3.06 -11.80
CA PHE A 18 14.62 -2.30 -11.34
C PHE A 18 14.20 -1.00 -10.64
N MET A 19 13.24 -0.25 -11.19
CA MET A 19 12.68 0.94 -10.53
C MET A 19 11.96 0.60 -9.21
N ALA A 20 11.21 -0.51 -9.16
CA ALA A 20 10.57 -0.97 -7.94
C ALA A 20 11.63 -1.31 -6.88
N PHE A 21 12.68 -2.04 -7.26
CA PHE A 21 13.79 -2.38 -6.38
C PHE A 21 14.52 -1.15 -5.85
N THR A 22 14.88 -0.19 -6.70
CA THR A 22 15.58 1.03 -6.27
C THR A 22 14.73 1.87 -5.34
N THR A 23 13.42 1.99 -5.61
CA THR A 23 12.47 2.69 -4.74
C THR A 23 12.36 2.00 -3.37
N LEU A 24 12.23 0.68 -3.32
CA LEU A 24 12.16 -0.06 -2.04
C LEU A 24 13.49 0.00 -1.28
N TYR A 25 14.61 -0.17 -1.97
CA TYR A 25 15.96 -0.12 -1.38
C TYR A 25 16.26 1.26 -0.78
N THR A 26 15.93 2.33 -1.52
CA THR A 26 16.08 3.69 -1.02
C THR A 26 15.09 3.99 0.10
N ALA A 27 13.82 3.56 0.03
CA ALA A 27 12.87 3.72 1.12
C ALA A 27 13.31 3.00 2.41
N GLY A 28 13.92 1.82 2.29
CA GLY A 28 14.51 1.08 3.41
C GLY A 28 15.71 1.81 4.02
N ARG A 29 16.62 2.36 3.19
CA ARG A 29 17.80 3.10 3.67
C ARG A 29 17.53 4.53 4.13
N ALA A 30 16.55 5.21 3.55
CA ALA A 30 16.20 6.60 3.87
C ALA A 30 15.39 6.70 5.17
N GLY A 31 15.25 5.61 5.92
CA GLY A 31 14.45 5.58 7.14
C GLY A 31 12.97 5.82 6.88
N TYR A 32 12.47 5.75 5.65
CA TYR A 32 11.04 5.92 5.36
C TYR A 32 10.21 4.82 6.04
N TYR A 33 10.77 3.60 6.13
CA TYR A 33 10.16 2.52 6.89
C TYR A 33 10.06 2.87 8.39
N GLU A 34 11.15 3.33 9.01
CA GLU A 34 11.17 3.75 10.42
C GLU A 34 10.30 4.99 10.67
N TYR A 35 10.32 5.98 9.77
CA TYR A 35 9.50 7.18 9.81
C TYR A 35 8.00 6.86 9.71
N THR A 36 7.61 5.95 8.81
CA THR A 36 6.21 5.53 8.67
C THR A 36 5.76 4.68 9.87
N GLN A 37 6.65 3.88 10.45
CA GLN A 37 6.36 3.11 11.67
C GLN A 37 6.29 4.02 12.93
N ASN A 38 7.14 5.05 13.03
CA ASN A 38 7.04 6.05 14.09
C ASN A 38 5.77 6.89 13.96
N GLN A 39 5.39 7.28 12.75
CA GLN A 39 4.11 7.96 12.47
C GLN A 39 2.87 7.08 12.72
N LYS A 40 3.03 5.75 12.82
CA LYS A 40 1.98 4.79 13.16
C LYS A 40 1.85 4.54 14.67
N LYS A 41 2.75 5.07 15.51
CA LYS A 41 2.45 5.20 16.94
C LYS A 41 1.39 6.28 17.03
N ILE A 42 0.14 5.84 17.20
CA ILE A 42 -1.09 6.64 17.17
C ILE A 42 -1.07 7.80 18.19
N PHE A 43 -0.15 7.75 19.16
CA PHE A 43 0.15 8.83 20.09
C PHE A 43 1.58 9.32 19.88
N THR A 44 1.74 10.60 19.54
CA THR A 44 3.05 11.26 19.63
C THR A 44 3.46 11.37 21.10
N GLU A 45 4.76 11.43 21.40
CA GLU A 45 5.24 11.60 22.79
C GLU A 45 4.60 12.81 23.48
N GLU A 46 4.32 13.87 22.72
CA GLU A 46 3.62 15.06 23.19
C GLU A 46 2.15 14.80 23.57
N GLN A 47 1.46 13.92 22.84
CA GLN A 47 0.07 13.54 23.13
C GLN A 47 -0.03 12.64 24.36
N ILE A 48 0.92 11.73 24.53
CA ILE A 48 1.01 10.90 25.74
C ILE A 48 1.25 11.79 26.96
N LYS A 49 2.18 12.74 26.85
CA LYS A 49 2.50 13.66 27.94
C LYS A 49 1.31 14.56 28.32
N LYS A 50 0.56 15.06 27.33
CA LYS A 50 -0.68 15.82 27.59
C LYS A 50 -1.76 14.96 28.26
N PHE A 51 -1.94 13.73 27.81
CA PHE A 51 -2.88 12.80 28.42
C PHE A 51 -2.52 12.53 29.89
N GLU A 52 -1.24 12.25 30.18
CA GLU A 52 -0.76 12.03 31.56
C GLU A 52 -0.98 13.25 32.46
N GLU A 53 -0.73 14.46 31.94
CA GLU A 53 -0.93 15.71 32.67
C GLU A 53 -2.42 16.00 32.94
N ASP A 54 -3.28 15.79 31.94
CA ASP A 54 -4.74 16.01 32.09
C ASP A 54 -5.37 14.99 33.06
N VAL A 55 -4.89 13.74 33.08
CA VAL A 55 -5.25 12.72 34.08
C VAL A 55 -4.79 13.13 35.48
N PHE A 56 -3.54 13.60 35.61
CA PHE A 56 -2.98 14.05 36.89
C PHE A 56 -3.75 15.25 37.47
N LEU A 57 -4.23 16.15 36.60
CA LEU A 57 -5.02 17.32 36.98
C LEU A 57 -6.51 17.02 37.24
N GLY A 58 -6.95 15.76 37.05
CA GLY A 58 -8.33 15.34 37.29
C GLY A 58 -9.34 15.92 36.29
N LYS A 59 -8.89 16.31 35.09
CA LYS A 59 -9.79 16.76 34.03
C LYS A 59 -10.60 15.59 33.47
N GLU A 60 -11.72 15.90 32.84
CA GLU A 60 -12.47 14.93 32.05
C GLU A 60 -11.68 14.63 30.76
N VAL A 61 -11.29 13.37 30.55
CA VAL A 61 -10.37 12.95 29.48
C VAL A 61 -11.11 12.04 28.50
N ASP A 62 -11.25 12.44 27.24
CA ASP A 62 -11.68 11.58 26.14
C ASP A 62 -10.47 11.17 25.29
N ILE A 63 -10.30 9.87 25.06
CA ILE A 63 -9.20 9.32 24.28
C ILE A 63 -9.16 9.86 22.84
N ASN A 64 -10.30 10.28 22.29
CA ASN A 64 -10.42 10.83 20.94
C ASN A 64 -9.72 12.20 20.79
N ASP A 65 -9.60 12.97 21.87
CA ASP A 65 -8.96 14.30 21.86
C ASP A 65 -7.45 14.25 21.68
N TYR A 66 -6.85 13.07 21.91
CA TYR A 66 -5.41 12.82 21.82
C TYR A 66 -5.02 12.03 20.57
N LEU A 67 -5.96 11.74 19.67
CA LEU A 67 -5.68 11.13 18.38
C LEU A 67 -5.31 12.21 17.36
N VAL A 68 -4.16 12.10 16.68
CA VAL A 68 -3.93 12.91 15.48
C VAL A 68 -4.83 12.35 14.38
N VAL A 69 -6.01 12.94 14.20
CA VAL A 69 -6.83 12.68 13.02
C VAL A 69 -6.06 13.21 11.81
N LYS A 70 -5.29 12.34 11.14
CA LYS A 70 -4.75 12.61 9.80
C LYS A 70 -5.88 12.58 8.77
N GLU A 71 -6.86 13.45 8.94
CA GLU A 71 -7.72 13.85 7.84
C GLU A 71 -6.92 14.80 6.97
N ASN A 72 -6.34 14.24 5.90
CA ASN A 72 -6.07 14.85 4.59
C ASN A 72 -4.93 14.13 3.85
N PHE A 73 -5.05 12.81 3.65
CA PHE A 73 -4.37 12.15 2.54
C PHE A 73 -5.22 12.35 1.26
N GLN A 74 -5.04 13.52 0.64
CA GLN A 74 -5.59 13.98 -0.66
C GLN A 74 -6.44 12.95 -1.44
N ASP A 75 -7.70 13.30 -1.69
CA ASP A 75 -8.72 12.49 -2.35
C ASP A 75 -8.30 11.85 -3.69
N GLU A 76 -7.35 12.46 -4.41
CA GLU A 76 -6.79 11.88 -5.65
C GLU A 76 -6.05 10.56 -5.45
N LYS A 77 -5.29 10.42 -4.35
CA LYS A 77 -4.54 9.17 -4.08
C LYS A 77 -5.49 8.02 -3.75
N LYS A 78 -6.59 8.30 -3.04
CA LYS A 78 -7.69 7.35 -2.85
C LYS A 78 -8.32 6.95 -4.19
N ARG A 79 -8.60 7.90 -5.09
CA ARG A 79 -9.17 7.60 -6.41
C ARG A 79 -8.26 6.73 -7.27
N LEU A 80 -6.95 6.94 -7.22
CA LEU A 80 -5.98 6.10 -7.94
C LEU A 80 -5.89 4.69 -7.35
N GLY A 81 -5.84 4.58 -6.02
CA GLY A 81 -5.83 3.28 -5.34
C GLY A 81 -7.11 2.47 -5.60
N LEU A 82 -8.27 3.13 -5.55
CA LEU A 82 -9.56 2.50 -5.87
C LEU A 82 -9.61 2.01 -7.31
N LYS A 83 -9.22 2.84 -8.28
CA LYS A 83 -9.16 2.43 -9.70
C LYS A 83 -8.17 1.30 -9.95
N ALA A 84 -7.00 1.34 -9.30
CA ALA A 84 -6.02 0.26 -9.40
C ALA A 84 -6.58 -1.05 -8.81
N SER A 85 -7.26 -0.97 -7.66
CA SER A 85 -7.89 -2.13 -7.03
C SER A 85 -9.03 -2.71 -7.87
N GLU A 86 -9.87 -1.85 -8.47
CA GLU A 86 -10.93 -2.28 -9.39
C GLU A 86 -10.34 -2.97 -10.63
N PHE A 87 -9.29 -2.38 -11.23
CA PHE A 87 -8.60 -2.97 -12.36
C PHE A 87 -8.01 -4.35 -12.00
N ILE A 88 -7.31 -4.46 -10.87
CA ILE A 88 -6.79 -5.73 -10.37
C ILE A 88 -7.93 -6.74 -10.18
N GLY A 89 -9.05 -6.31 -9.59
CA GLY A 89 -10.23 -7.16 -9.36
C GLY A 89 -10.80 -7.73 -10.66
N VAL A 90 -10.99 -6.88 -11.68
CA VAL A 90 -11.53 -7.29 -12.99
C VAL A 90 -10.62 -8.31 -13.68
N TYR A 91 -9.31 -8.03 -13.75
CA TYR A 91 -8.37 -8.93 -14.43
C TYR A 91 -8.15 -10.24 -13.66
N THR A 92 -8.19 -10.20 -12.33
CA THR A 92 -8.16 -11.39 -11.47
C THR A 92 -9.36 -12.27 -11.74
N LYS A 93 -10.58 -11.70 -11.76
CA LYS A 93 -11.81 -12.44 -12.07
C LYS A 93 -11.73 -13.10 -13.46
N ILE A 94 -11.31 -12.35 -14.47
CA ILE A 94 -11.14 -12.90 -15.84
C ILE A 94 -10.10 -14.03 -15.87
N GLY A 95 -9.00 -13.89 -15.12
CA GLY A 95 -7.97 -14.92 -15.01
C GLY A 95 -8.51 -16.20 -14.37
N ILE A 96 -9.21 -16.06 -13.24
CA ILE A 96 -9.83 -17.17 -12.50
C ILE A 96 -10.89 -17.87 -13.37
N ASP A 97 -11.78 -17.13 -14.02
CA ASP A 97 -12.81 -17.69 -14.91
C ASP A 97 -12.20 -18.49 -16.07
N LYS A 98 -11.08 -18.02 -16.64
CA LYS A 98 -10.35 -18.75 -17.68
C LYS A 98 -9.72 -20.04 -17.16
N ILE A 99 -9.12 -20.00 -15.96
CA ILE A 99 -8.54 -21.18 -15.32
C ILE A 99 -9.63 -22.21 -15.06
N PHE A 100 -10.77 -21.82 -14.48
CA PHE A 100 -11.89 -22.74 -14.23
C PHE A 100 -12.47 -23.33 -15.52
N LYS A 101 -12.64 -22.52 -16.58
CA LYS A 101 -13.08 -23.03 -17.89
C LYS A 101 -12.09 -24.03 -18.49
N MET A 102 -10.79 -23.81 -18.31
CA MET A 102 -9.76 -24.74 -18.77
C MET A 102 -9.81 -26.05 -17.99
N LEU A 103 -9.96 -25.97 -16.66
CA LEU A 103 -10.11 -27.15 -15.79
C LEU A 103 -11.37 -27.94 -16.12
N ALA A 104 -12.52 -27.28 -16.31
CA ALA A 104 -13.77 -27.93 -16.70
C ALA A 104 -13.62 -28.71 -18.01
N LYS A 105 -13.00 -28.10 -19.03
CA LYS A 105 -12.72 -28.77 -20.31
C LYS A 105 -11.77 -29.97 -20.20
N LEU A 106 -10.89 -29.99 -19.21
CA LEU A 106 -9.97 -31.11 -18.96
C LEU A 106 -10.62 -32.25 -18.17
N VAL A 107 -11.70 -31.97 -17.43
CA VAL A 107 -12.47 -32.97 -16.66
C VAL A 107 -13.61 -33.56 -17.50
N GLU A 108 -14.18 -32.77 -18.41
CA GLU A 108 -15.23 -33.20 -19.35
C GLU A 108 -14.70 -34.00 -20.56
N ASN A 109 -13.37 -34.15 -20.69
CA ASN A 109 -12.71 -34.84 -21.80
C ASN A 109 -11.88 -36.03 -21.29
#